data_AF-A0A268TYG3-F1
#
_entry.id   AF-A0A268TYG3-F1
#
_cell.length_a   1.000
_cell.length_b   1.000
_cell.length_c   1.000
_cell.angle_alpha   90.00
_cell.angle_beta   90.00
_cell.angle_gamma   90.00
#
_symmetry.space_group_name_H-M   'P 1'
#
loop_
_entity.id
_entity.type
_entity.pdbx_description
1 polymer ?
#
loop_
_entity_poly.entity_id
_entity_poly.type
_entity_poly.pdbx_seq_one_letter_code
_entity_poly.pdbx_strand_id
1 'polypeptide(L)' 'MTDFKIKNAKPKEKNYFLFDGNGLRLLIRSSGLKVFQIRLPIKNKEKSLQLALILNFLFYRQERKR' A
#
# COMPACT_ATOMS: atom_id res chain seq x y z
N MET A 1 5.09 11.66 -2.73
CA MET A 1 3.87 11.25 -3.47
C MET A 1 2.74 12.23 -3.10
N THR A 2 1.99 12.78 -4.05
CA THR A 2 0.95 13.81 -3.78
C THR A 2 -0.45 13.30 -4.14
N ASP A 3 -1.48 13.83 -3.48
CA ASP A 3 -2.90 13.48 -3.76
C ASP A 3 -3.24 13.66 -5.26
N PHE A 4 -2.79 14.76 -5.86
CA PHE A 4 -2.95 15.01 -7.29
C PHE A 4 -2.34 13.89 -8.16
N LYS A 5 -1.12 13.44 -7.85
CA LYS A 5 -0.47 12.34 -8.60
C LYS A 5 -1.21 11.02 -8.41
N ILE A 6 -1.73 10.76 -7.20
CA ILE A 6 -2.48 9.53 -6.88
C ILE A 6 -3.81 9.51 -7.64
N LYS A 7 -4.57 10.61 -7.63
CA LYS A 7 -5.87 10.73 -8.30
C LYS A 7 -5.71 10.58 -9.81
N ASN A 8 -4.74 11.26 -10.41
CA ASN A 8 -4.52 11.25 -11.86
C ASN A 8 -3.79 10.01 -12.39
N ALA A 9 -3.30 9.12 -11.52
CA ALA A 9 -2.69 7.86 -11.96
C ALA A 9 -3.73 6.99 -12.69
N LYS A 10 -3.46 6.69 -13.97
CA LYS A 10 -4.30 5.85 -14.82
C LYS A 10 -3.72 4.44 -14.95
N PRO A 11 -4.57 3.40 -15.04
CA PRO A 11 -4.13 2.06 -15.38
C PRO A 11 -3.35 2.03 -16.69
N LYS A 12 -2.42 1.07 -16.77
CA LYS A 12 -1.64 0.76 -17.97
C LYS A 12 -1.75 -0.73 -18.26
N GLU A 13 -1.27 -1.17 -19.42
CA GLU A 13 -1.23 -2.60 -19.78
C GLU A 13 -0.53 -3.46 -18.71
N LYS A 14 0.54 -2.93 -18.12
CA LYS A 14 1.28 -3.58 -17.03
C LYS A 14 1.15 -2.79 -15.74
N ASN A 15 1.09 -3.53 -14.64
CA ASN A 15 1.12 -2.98 -13.29
C ASN A 15 2.38 -2.13 -13.10
N TYR A 16 2.25 -1.00 -12.41
CA TYR A 16 3.38 -0.14 -12.11
C TYR A 16 3.26 0.50 -10.73
N PHE A 17 4.37 1.02 -10.22
CA PHE A 17 4.44 1.65 -8.91
C PHE A 17 4.65 3.17 -9.02
N LEU A 18 3.98 3.90 -8.15
CA LEU A 18 4.36 5.26 -7.78
C LEU A 18 5.05 5.21 -6.42
N PHE A 19 6.29 5.68 -6.34
CA PHE A 19 7.08 5.69 -5.12
C PHE A 19 6.98 7.04 -4.42
N ASP A 20 6.96 7.03 -3.09
CA ASP A 20 7.05 8.27 -2.30
C ASP A 20 8.47 8.59 -1.80
N GLY A 21 9.39 7.62 -1.88
CA GLY A 21 10.79 7.74 -1.44
C GLY A 21 11.11 7.04 -0.11
N ASN A 22 10.12 6.81 0.75
CA ASN A 22 10.30 6.33 2.14
C ASN A 22 9.74 4.92 2.36
N GLY A 23 9.73 4.10 1.31
CA GLY A 23 9.23 2.72 1.37
C GLY A 23 7.71 2.60 1.20
N LEU A 24 6.95 3.70 1.18
CA LEU A 24 5.56 3.67 0.73
C LEU A 24 5.52 3.76 -0.80
N ARG A 25 4.72 2.88 -1.39
CA ARG A 25 4.45 2.87 -2.83
C ARG A 25 2.98 2.62 -3.08
N LEU A 26 2.47 3.17 -4.17
CA LEU A 26 1.14 2.88 -4.67
C LEU A 26 1.26 1.96 -5.88
N LEU A 27 0.70 0.76 -5.77
CA LEU A 27 0.52 -0.16 -6.89
C LEU A 27 -0.70 0.28 -7.69
N ILE A 28 -0.49 0.59 -8.97
CA ILE A 28 -1.56 0.80 -9.94
C ILE A 28 -1.70 -0.48 -10.76
N ARG A 29 -2.82 -1.19 -10.59
CA ARG A 29 -3.10 -2.40 -11.36
C ARG A 29 -3.67 -2.01 -12.73
N SER A 30 -3.39 -2.84 -13.73
CA SER A 30 -4.04 -2.74 -15.05
C SER A 30 -5.57 -2.77 -14.97
N SER A 31 -6.11 -3.38 -13.91
CA SER A 31 -7.56 -3.45 -13.65
C SER A 31 -8.22 -2.16 -13.14
N GLY A 32 -7.47 -1.09 -12.86
CA GLY A 32 -8.04 0.11 -12.22
C GLY A 32 -7.78 0.25 -10.73
N LEU A 33 -7.49 -0.86 -10.04
CA LEU A 33 -7.29 -0.85 -8.59
C LEU A 33 -6.00 -0.13 -8.21
N LYS A 34 -6.10 0.69 -7.16
CA LYS A 34 -4.98 1.40 -6.53
C LYS A 34 -4.76 0.84 -5.14
N VAL A 35 -3.57 0.31 -4.87
CA VAL A 35 -3.26 -0.38 -3.60
C VAL A 35 -2.03 0.25 -2.97
N PHE A 36 -2.17 0.86 -1.80
CA PHE A 36 -1.03 1.34 -1.02
C PHE A 36 -0.27 0.16 -0.42
N GLN A 37 1.05 0.17 -0.56
CA GLN A 37 1.94 -0.84 -0.03
C GLN A 37 3.08 -0.15 0.72
N ILE A 38 3.33 -0.60 1.94
CA ILE A 38 4.49 -0.18 2.72
C ILE A 38 5.53 -1.30 2.66
N ARG A 39 6.72 -0.99 2.15
CA ARG A 39 7.86 -1.89 2.19
C ARG A 39 8.60 -1.67 3.51
N LEU A 40 8.44 -2.62 4.42
CA LEU A 40 9.17 -2.62 5.69
C LEU A 40 10.37 -3.58 5.57
N PRO A 41 11.61 -3.11 5.70
CA PRO A 41 12.79 -3.98 5.70
C PRO A 41 12.92 -4.66 7.06
N ILE A 42 12.07 -5.64 7.34
CA ILE A 42 12.11 -6.41 8.58
C ILE A 42 12.88 -7.70 8.30
N LYS A 43 14.11 -7.81 8.81
CA LYS A 43 14.92 -9.03 8.68
C LYS A 43 14.44 -10.18 9.58
N ASN A 44 13.71 -9.89 10.65
CA ASN A 44 13.21 -10.89 11.59
C ASN A 44 11.77 -11.32 11.25
N LYS A 45 11.59 -12.62 10.98
CA LYS A 45 10.30 -13.22 10.58
C LYS A 45 9.20 -13.05 11.62
N GLU A 46 9.50 -13.18 12.91
CA GLU A 46 8.50 -13.01 13.98
C GLU A 46 8.00 -11.56 14.06
N LYS A 47 8.92 -10.59 13.99
CA LYS A 47 8.55 -9.16 13.96
C LYS A 47 7.70 -8.83 12.74
N SER A 48 7.96 -9.47 11.60
CA SER A 48 7.17 -9.26 10.38
C SER A 48 5.73 -9.76 10.53
N LEU A 49 5.54 -10.91 11.20
CA LEU A 49 4.22 -11.49 11.45
C LEU A 49 3.40 -10.64 12.42
N GLN A 50 4.02 -10.18 13.52
CA GLN A 50 3.36 -9.30 14.49
C GLN A 50 2.89 -8.00 13.85
N LEU A 51 3.73 -7.38 13.01
CA LEU A 51 3.36 -6.17 12.28
C LEU A 51 2.21 -6.42 11.30
N ALA A 52 2.21 -7.53 10.57
CA ALA A 52 1.11 -7.89 9.68
C ALA A 52 -0.22 -8.06 10.44
N LEU A 53 -0.21 -8.72 11.61
CA LEU A 53 -1.38 -8.87 12.48
C LEU A 53 -1.91 -7.52 12.97
N ILE A 54 -1.02 -6.64 13.46
CA ILE A 54 -1.39 -5.30 13.93
C ILE A 54 -2.00 -4.48 12.79
N LEU A 55 -1.39 -4.49 11.60
CA LEU A 55 -1.90 -3.78 10.43
C LEU A 55 -3.27 -4.30 9.99
N ASN A 56 -3.49 -5.61 9.97
CA ASN A 56 -4.79 -6.20 9.66
C ASN A 56 -5.87 -5.77 10.67
N PHE A 57 -5.54 -5.78 11.97
CA PHE A 57 -6.48 -5.35 13.00
C PHE A 57 -6.82 -3.87 12.89
N LEU A 58 -5.84 -3.01 12.64
CA LEU A 58 -6.04 -1.57 12.43
C LEU A 58 -6.91 -1.29 11.19
N PHE A 59 -6.64 -1.99 10.08
CA PHE A 59 -7.44 -1.89 8.87
C PHE A 59 -8.90 -2.31 9.12
N TYR A 60 -9.10 -3.47 9.77
CA TYR A 60 -10.44 -3.94 10.13
C TYR A 60 -11.19 -2.96 11.03
N ARG A 61 -10.50 -2.30 11.97
CA ARG A 61 -11.08 -1.28 12.84
C ARG A 61 -11.45 0.01 12.09
N GLN A 62 -10.71 0.37 11.04
CA GLN A 62 -10.99 1.55 10.21
C GLN A 62 -12.26 1.34 9.36
N GLU A 63 -12.41 0.16 8.76
CA GLU A 63 -13.58 -0.21 7.94
C GLU A 63 -14.88 -0.24 8.77
N ARG A 64 -14.81 -0.61 10.05
CA ARG A 64 -15.96 -0.58 10.98
C ARG A 64 -16.43 0.83 11.38
N LYS A 65 -15.66 1.88 11.04
CA LYS A 65 -15.96 3.27 11.36
C LYS A 65 -16.43 4.09 10.14
N ARG A 66 -16.59 3.45 8.99
CA ARG A 66 -17.12 4.07 7.78
C ARG A 66 -18.54 3.59 7.49
#